data_AF-A0A2V7EWT1-F1
#
_entry.id   AF-A0A2V7EWT1-F1
#
_cell.length_a   1.000
_cell.length_b   1.000
_cell.length_c   1.000
_cell.angle_alpha   90.00
_cell.angle_beta   90.00
_cell.angle_gamma   90.00
#
_symmetry.space_group_name_H-M   'P 1'
#
loop_
_entity.id
_entity.type
_entity.pdbx_description
1 polymer ?
#
loop_
_entity_poly.entity_id
_entity_poly.type
_entity_poly.pdbx_seq_one_letter_code
_entity_poly.pdbx_strand_id
1 'polypeptide(L)'
;MTMPTASRRPIEPEEVANVLTAFISTSIMARGHPVQPDDDLEAVGLDSMALLKVLLFIEAEFGFWMPDEDLVHENIRSPRALANYISRRRSST
;
A
#
# COMPACT_ATOMS: atom_id res chain seq x y z
N MET A 1 -34.44 1.28 -5.60
CA MET A 1 -33.56 0.52 -4.72
C MET A 1 -32.33 1.39 -4.49
N THR A 2 -32.32 2.14 -3.39
CA THR A 2 -31.21 3.06 -3.05
C THR A 2 -30.04 2.25 -2.53
N MET A 3 -28.95 2.21 -3.30
CA MET A 3 -27.67 1.72 -2.80
C MET A 3 -27.23 2.63 -1.64
N PRO A 4 -26.74 2.08 -0.52
CA PRO A 4 -26.15 2.90 0.52
C PRO A 4 -24.87 3.49 -0.06
N THR A 5 -24.86 4.82 -0.23
CA THR A 5 -23.65 5.60 -0.43
C THR A 5 -22.74 5.36 0.77
N ALA A 6 -21.83 4.38 0.64
CA ALA A 6 -20.76 4.19 1.59
C ALA A 6 -19.99 5.51 1.66
N SER A 7 -20.07 6.19 2.82
CA SER A 7 -19.23 7.34 3.12
C SER A 7 -17.78 6.91 2.91
N ARG A 8 -17.17 7.30 1.79
CA ARG A 8 -15.73 7.22 1.61
C ARG A 8 -15.12 8.19 2.61
N ARG A 9 -14.83 7.70 3.82
CA ARG A 9 -13.94 8.42 4.73
C ARG A 9 -12.63 8.68 3.98
N PRO A 10 -12.01 9.86 4.17
CA PRO A 10 -10.62 10.04 3.77
C PRO A 10 -9.83 8.91 4.43
N ILE A 11 -9.05 8.17 3.64
CA ILE A 11 -8.16 7.18 4.22
C ILE A 11 -6.91 7.94 4.62
N GLU A 12 -6.61 7.93 5.91
CA GLU A 12 -5.43 8.60 6.43
C GLU A 12 -4.17 7.82 5.98
N PRO A 13 -3.11 8.50 5.53
CA PRO A 13 -1.89 7.84 5.07
C PRO A 13 -1.25 6.98 6.17
N GLU A 14 -1.41 7.35 7.44
CA GLU A 14 -0.94 6.56 8.56
C GLU A 14 -1.67 5.20 8.68
N GLU A 15 -2.99 5.19 8.43
CA GLU A 15 -3.78 3.97 8.43
C GLU A 15 -3.36 3.04 7.29
N VAL A 16 -3.20 3.60 6.06
CA VAL A 16 -2.71 2.82 4.91
C VAL A 16 -1.33 2.25 5.19
N ALA A 17 -0.41 3.05 5.74
CA ALA A 17 0.95 2.61 6.03
C ALA A 17 0.93 1.45 7.03
N ASN A 18 0.16 1.54 8.11
CA ASN A 18 0.06 0.48 9.11
C ASN A 18 -0.50 -0.82 8.51
N VAL A 19 -1.54 -0.72 7.68
CA VAL A 19 -2.15 -1.89 7.02
C VAL A 19 -1.18 -2.54 6.03
N LEU A 20 -0.47 -1.74 5.22
CA LEU A 20 0.55 -2.24 4.30
C LEU A 20 1.72 -2.89 5.03
N THR A 21 2.24 -2.24 6.07
CA THR A 21 3.32 -2.77 6.89
C THR A 21 2.95 -4.10 7.53
N ALA A 22 1.73 -4.22 8.06
CA ALA A 22 1.22 -5.46 8.61
C ALA A 22 1.16 -6.56 7.54
N PHE A 23 0.55 -6.28 6.39
CA PHE A 23 0.44 -7.24 5.30
C PHE A 23 1.80 -7.73 4.80
N ILE A 24 2.76 -6.81 4.59
CA ILE A 24 4.11 -7.17 4.12
C ILE A 24 4.82 -8.03 5.17
N SER A 25 4.73 -7.66 6.44
CA SER A 25 5.34 -8.41 7.54
C SER A 25 4.75 -9.81 7.73
N THR A 26 3.45 -9.99 7.48
CA THR A 26 2.77 -11.28 7.68
C THR A 26 2.76 -12.18 6.45
N SER A 27 2.62 -11.60 5.27
CA SER A 27 2.32 -12.33 4.03
C SER A 27 3.52 -12.50 3.12
N ILE A 28 4.57 -11.70 3.32
CA ILE A 28 5.74 -11.65 2.44
C ILE A 28 7.01 -12.00 3.21
N MET A 29 7.26 -11.31 4.33
CA MET A 29 8.47 -11.53 5.11
C MET A 29 8.47 -12.87 5.83
N ALA A 30 9.68 -13.41 6.02
CA ALA A 30 9.89 -14.57 6.86
C ALA A 30 9.54 -14.24 8.32
N ARG A 31 9.03 -15.24 9.04
CA ARG A 31 8.67 -15.10 10.46
C ARG A 31 9.84 -14.50 11.25
N GLY A 32 9.58 -13.42 11.99
CA GLY A 32 10.58 -12.73 12.82
C GLY A 32 11.30 -11.56 12.17
N HIS A 33 10.97 -11.19 10.93
CA HIS A 33 11.51 -9.99 10.25
C HIS A 33 10.39 -9.00 9.91
N PRO A 34 9.84 -8.28 10.91
CA PRO A 34 8.84 -7.26 10.65
C PRO A 34 9.46 -6.08 9.89
N VAL A 35 8.69 -5.52 8.96
CA VAL A 35 9.03 -4.28 8.25
C VAL A 35 8.47 -3.10 9.02
N GLN A 36 9.12 -1.95 8.96
CA GLN A 36 8.61 -0.68 9.49
C GLN A 36 8.04 0.22 8.38
N PRO A 37 7.18 1.21 8.72
CA PRO A 37 6.56 2.08 7.72
C PRO A 37 7.54 2.85 6.83
N ASP A 38 8.74 3.13 7.33
CA ASP A 38 9.78 3.89 6.64
C ASP A 38 10.92 3.02 6.10
N ASP A 39 10.84 1.70 6.29
CA ASP A 39 11.86 0.79 5.80
C ASP A 39 11.87 0.74 4.27
N ASP A 40 13.07 0.64 3.72
CA ASP A 40 13.28 0.47 2.29
C ASP A 40 12.90 -0.96 1.89
N LEU A 41 11.81 -1.08 1.12
CA LEU A 41 11.21 -2.36 0.75
C LEU A 41 12.15 -3.23 -0.08
N GLU A 42 12.90 -2.63 -1.00
CA GLU A 42 13.90 -3.35 -1.78
C GLU A 42 15.04 -3.86 -0.87
N ALA A 43 15.49 -3.03 0.08
CA ALA A 43 16.56 -3.40 1.00
C ALA A 43 16.18 -4.53 1.98
N VAL A 44 14.90 -4.62 2.38
CA VAL A 44 14.40 -5.72 3.21
C VAL A 44 14.05 -6.98 2.40
N GLY A 45 14.25 -6.96 1.08
CA GLY A 45 14.08 -8.12 0.20
C GLY A 45 12.72 -8.24 -0.46
N LEU A 46 11.95 -7.15 -0.58
CA LEU A 46 10.77 -7.13 -1.42
C LEU A 46 11.20 -7.23 -2.90
N ASP A 47 10.81 -8.33 -3.55
CA ASP A 47 11.05 -8.55 -4.96
C ASP A 47 9.85 -8.13 -5.85
N SER A 48 9.99 -8.24 -7.17
CA SER A 48 8.93 -7.86 -8.12
C SER A 48 7.65 -8.69 -7.93
N MET A 49 7.75 -9.95 -7.50
CA MET A 49 6.58 -10.81 -7.28
C MET A 49 5.83 -10.44 -6.00
N ALA A 50 6.59 -10.09 -4.96
CA ALA A 50 6.06 -9.57 -3.72
C ALA A 50 5.40 -8.20 -3.95
N LEU A 51 5.99 -7.33 -4.77
CA LEU A 51 5.38 -6.05 -5.16
C LEU A 51 4.02 -6.26 -5.83
N LEU A 52 3.90 -7.19 -6.79
CA LEU A 52 2.61 -7.51 -7.41
C LEU A 52 1.56 -7.94 -6.38
N LYS A 53 1.93 -8.73 -5.35
CA LYS A 53 1.00 -9.10 -4.28
C LYS A 53 0.57 -7.89 -3.44
N VAL A 54 1.49 -6.95 -3.17
CA VAL A 54 1.16 -5.70 -2.48
C VAL A 54 0.19 -4.86 -3.31
N LEU A 55 0.39 -4.75 -4.63
CA LEU A 55 -0.52 -4.02 -5.52
C LEU A 55 -1.91 -4.65 -5.55
N LEU A 56 -2.01 -5.98 -5.66
CA LEU A 56 -3.29 -6.71 -5.60
C LEU A 56 -3.99 -6.54 -4.24
N PHE A 57 -3.21 -6.52 -3.15
CA PHE A 57 -3.75 -6.25 -1.82
C PHE A 57 -4.28 -4.82 -1.71
N ILE A 58 -3.56 -3.82 -2.24
CA ILE A 58 -4.02 -2.42 -2.29
C ILE A 58 -5.34 -2.30 -3.06
N GLU A 59 -5.45 -2.99 -4.20
CA GLU A 59 -6.67 -3.02 -5.00
C GLU A 59 -7.84 -3.64 -4.22
N ALA A 60 -7.63 -4.78 -3.56
CA ALA A 60 -8.66 -5.48 -2.80
C ALA A 60 -9.09 -4.71 -1.55
N GLU A 61 -8.14 -4.14 -0.79
CA GLU A 61 -8.40 -3.49 0.50
C GLU A 61 -8.92 -2.06 0.32
N PHE A 62 -8.36 -1.30 -0.64
CA PHE A 62 -8.65 0.12 -0.80
C PHE A 62 -9.45 0.44 -2.06
N GLY A 63 -9.70 -0.52 -2.94
CA GLY A 63 -10.36 -0.28 -4.23
C GLY A 63 -9.54 0.64 -5.13
N PHE A 64 -8.22 0.57 -5.03
CA PHE A 64 -7.29 1.46 -5.70
C PHE A 64 -6.33 0.69 -6.60
N TRP A 65 -6.26 1.08 -7.87
CA TRP A 65 -5.32 0.50 -8.83
C TRP A 65 -4.20 1.50 -9.17
N MET A 66 -2.95 1.08 -9.00
CA MET A 66 -1.77 1.86 -9.34
C MET A 66 -1.35 1.53 -10.79
N PRO A 67 -1.27 2.52 -11.70
CA PRO A 67 -0.78 2.34 -13.06
C PRO A 67 0.73 2.16 -13.07
N ASP A 68 1.20 1.47 -14.10
CA ASP A 68 2.60 1.14 -14.27
C ASP A 68 3.51 2.38 -14.35
N GLU A 69 3.01 3.49 -14.91
CA GLU A 69 3.72 4.77 -14.97
C GLU A 69 4.04 5.37 -13.58
N ASP A 70 3.26 5.03 -12.56
CA ASP A 70 3.47 5.47 -11.18
C ASP A 70 4.24 4.44 -10.33
N LEU A 71 4.61 3.28 -10.90
CA LEU A 71 5.50 2.29 -10.28
C LEU A 71 6.96 2.74 -10.31
N VAL A 72 7.21 3.96 -9.87
CA VAL A 72 8.55 4.53 -9.73
C VAL A 72 9.07 4.29 -8.32
N HIS A 73 10.39 4.15 -8.19
CA HIS A 73 11.07 3.89 -6.92
C HIS A 73 10.59 4.83 -5.80
N GLU A 74 10.38 6.12 -6.08
CA GLU A 74 9.88 7.08 -5.08
C GLU A 74 8.54 6.67 -4.44
N ASN A 75 7.60 6.13 -5.22
CA ASN A 75 6.27 5.74 -4.74
C ASN A 75 6.26 4.39 -4.04
N ILE A 76 7.18 3.48 -4.42
CA ILE A 76 7.20 2.09 -3.94
C ILE A 76 8.33 1.81 -2.95
N ARG A 77 9.13 2.82 -2.59
CA ARG A 77 10.31 2.66 -1.72
C ARG A 77 9.97 2.13 -0.33
N SER A 78 8.87 2.59 0.26
CA SER A 78 8.46 2.22 1.62
C SER A 78 6.94 2.11 1.74
N PRO A 79 6.42 1.39 2.76
CA PRO A 79 4.97 1.36 3.02
C PRO A 79 4.37 2.77 3.18
N ARG A 80 5.10 3.70 3.80
CA ARG A 80 4.67 5.09 3.94
C ARG A 80 4.66 5.85 2.60
N ALA A 81 5.61 5.57 1.71
CA ALA A 81 5.61 6.17 0.37
C ALA A 81 4.36 5.75 -0.41
N LEU A 82 4.05 4.45 -0.42
CA LEU A 82 2.84 3.89 -1.02
C LEU A 82 1.57 4.53 -0.43
N ALA A 83 1.51 4.59 0.90
CA ALA A 83 0.38 5.17 1.62
C ALA A 83 0.14 6.64 1.28
N ASN A 84 1.21 7.44 1.23
CA ASN A 84 1.15 8.83 0.85
C ASN A 84 0.66 8.99 -0.59
N TYR A 85 1.16 8.17 -1.51
CA TYR A 85 0.74 8.17 -2.90
C TYR A 85 -0.76 7.85 -3.05
N ILE A 86 -1.24 6.79 -2.39
CA ILE A 86 -2.66 6.38 -2.41
C ILE A 86 -3.55 7.50 -1.86
N SER A 87 -3.16 8.08 -0.72
CA SER A 87 -3.93 9.14 -0.05
C SER A 87 -4.00 10.40 -0.91
N ARG A 88 -2.87 10.80 -1.52
CA ARG A 88 -2.81 11.94 -2.45
C ARG A 88 -3.72 11.72 -3.65
N ARG A 89 -3.66 10.57 -4.31
CA ARG A 89 -4.43 10.34 -5.53
C ARG A 89 -5.94 10.23 -5.28
N ARG A 90 -6.34 9.69 -4.12
CA ARG A 90 -7.76 9.64 -3.71
C ARG A 90 -8.34 11.00 -3.30
N SER A 91 -7.49 11.95 -2.89
CA SER A 91 -7.92 13.30 -2.52
C SER A 91 -8.12 14.21 -3.73
N SER A 92 -7.50 13.87 -4.86
CA SER A 92 -7.57 14.63 -6.12
C SER A 92 -8.69 14.19 -7.06
N THR A 93 -9.67 13.40 -6.58
CA THR A 93 -10.87 12.96 -7.33
C THR A 93 -12.12 13.32 -6.54
#